data_AF-A0A965KWP2-F1
#
_entry.id   AF-A0A965KWP2-F1
#
_cell.length_a   1.000
_cell.length_b   1.000
_cell.length_c   1.000
_cell.angle_alpha   90.00
_cell.angle_beta   90.00
_cell.angle_gamma   90.00
#
_symmetry.space_group_name_H-M   'P 1'
#
loop_
_entity.id
_entity.type
_entity.pdbx_description
1 polymer ?
#
loop_
_entity_poly.entity_id
_entity_poly.type
_entity_poly.pdbx_seq_one_letter_code
_entity_poly.pdbx_strand_id
1 'polypeptide(L)'
;MRDLVILGSTGSIGVQALEIVAANPESFRVVGLSAGRKNPTLLMQQAKKFGVPIVGTMAPAPETAGIKVIEGADSSSEIAAISCDIVLNGITGAIGLGPTLSALKAGNKVALANKESLVAGGDLVIELVNQLNAKNGGNHLLPVDSEHSAIFQAMLAGKKDEIKKVILTASGGPFREQSNLDSVTVAQALSHPTWNMGEV
;
A
#
# COMPACT_ATOMS: atom_id res chain seq x y z
N MET A 1 17.60 11.02 2.71
CA MET A 1 16.49 10.58 3.60
C MET A 1 15.16 10.93 2.95
N ARG A 2 14.25 9.96 2.84
CA ARG A 2 12.86 10.17 2.41
C ARG A 2 11.92 9.78 3.55
N ASP A 3 10.92 10.61 3.82
CA ASP A 3 9.90 10.36 4.82
C ASP A 3 8.76 9.51 4.26
N LEU A 4 8.43 8.43 4.96
CA LEU A 4 7.44 7.44 4.57
C LEU A 4 6.29 7.37 5.57
N VAL A 5 5.07 7.29 5.06
CA VAL A 5 3.92 6.77 5.81
C VAL A 5 3.58 5.39 5.25
N ILE A 6 3.34 4.40 6.12
CA ILE A 6 2.98 3.04 5.71
C ILE A 6 1.61 2.68 6.29
N LEU A 7 0.63 2.54 5.39
CA LEU A 7 -0.73 2.15 5.72
C LEU A 7 -0.89 0.63 5.55
N GLY A 8 -1.46 -0.03 6.54
CA GLY A 8 -1.51 -1.50 6.58
C GLY A 8 -0.17 -2.13 6.99
N SER A 9 0.54 -1.51 7.94
CA SER A 9 1.92 -1.89 8.34
C SER A 9 2.06 -3.32 8.87
N THR A 10 0.98 -3.89 9.41
CA THR A 10 0.95 -5.25 9.96
C THR A 10 0.53 -6.31 8.93
N GLY A 11 0.16 -5.91 7.73
CA GLY A 11 -0.08 -6.80 6.59
C GLY A 11 1.20 -7.14 5.84
N SER A 12 1.10 -8.06 4.88
CA SER A 12 2.27 -8.58 4.12
C SER A 12 3.07 -7.45 3.45
N ILE A 13 2.42 -6.54 2.73
CA ILE A 13 3.08 -5.39 2.08
C ILE A 13 3.76 -4.47 3.10
N GLY A 14 3.08 -4.16 4.21
CA GLY A 14 3.61 -3.30 5.26
C GLY A 14 4.84 -3.88 5.95
N VAL A 15 4.82 -5.19 6.26
CA VAL A 15 5.95 -5.90 6.87
C VAL A 15 7.15 -5.91 5.91
N GLN A 16 6.95 -6.27 4.64
CA GLN A 16 8.01 -6.26 3.63
C GLN A 16 8.59 -4.86 3.40
N ALA A 17 7.75 -3.82 3.40
CA ALA A 17 8.23 -2.45 3.29
C ALA A 17 9.10 -2.05 4.48
N LEU A 18 8.73 -2.44 5.70
CA LEU A 18 9.52 -2.20 6.90
C LEU A 18 10.85 -3.00 6.90
N GLU A 19 10.90 -4.18 6.28
CA GLU A 19 12.16 -4.91 6.04
C GLU A 19 13.10 -4.12 5.11
N ILE A 20 12.56 -3.54 4.03
CA ILE A 20 13.33 -2.67 3.12
C ILE A 20 13.83 -1.42 3.87
N VAL A 21 12.99 -0.78 4.68
CA VAL A 21 13.40 0.37 5.51
C VAL A 21 14.53 -0.03 6.46
N ALA A 22 14.40 -1.17 7.15
CA ALA A 22 15.43 -1.67 8.08
C ALA A 22 16.76 -1.95 7.37
N ALA A 23 16.72 -2.43 6.13
CA ALA A 23 17.91 -2.66 5.32
C ALA A 23 18.52 -1.36 4.74
N ASN A 24 17.80 -0.24 4.75
CA ASN A 24 18.21 1.02 4.13
C ASN A 24 17.94 2.25 5.04
N PRO A 25 18.46 2.28 6.28
CA PRO A 25 18.09 3.30 7.28
C PRO A 25 18.51 4.73 6.90
N GLU A 26 19.57 4.90 6.11
CA GLU A 26 20.01 6.23 5.62
C GLU A 26 19.11 6.78 4.50
N SER A 27 18.34 5.91 3.86
CA SER A 27 17.48 6.26 2.74
C SER A 27 16.06 6.60 3.17
N PHE A 28 15.54 5.96 4.22
CA PHE A 28 14.14 6.03 4.59
C PHE A 28 13.92 6.25 6.08
N ARG A 29 12.97 7.12 6.40
CA ARG A 29 12.48 7.35 7.76
C ARG A 29 10.96 7.18 7.77
N VAL A 30 10.44 6.35 8.66
CA VAL A 30 8.99 6.15 8.78
C VAL A 30 8.43 7.17 9.76
N VAL A 31 7.54 8.05 9.28
CA VAL A 31 6.96 9.14 10.06
C VAL A 31 5.53 8.86 10.51
N GLY A 32 4.87 7.84 9.95
CA GLY A 32 3.55 7.39 10.38
C GLY A 32 3.27 5.95 9.97
N LEU A 33 2.54 5.21 10.82
CA LEU A 33 2.06 3.87 10.54
C LEU A 33 0.55 3.79 10.73
N SER A 34 -0.15 2.97 9.95
CA SER A 34 -1.50 2.57 10.31
C SER A 34 -1.72 1.07 10.14
N ALA A 35 -2.66 0.54 10.92
CA ALA A 35 -3.11 -0.85 10.76
C ALA A 35 -4.61 -0.98 11.01
N GLY A 36 -5.18 -2.06 10.46
CA GLY A 36 -6.55 -2.46 10.77
C GLY A 36 -6.67 -3.06 12.18
N ARG A 37 -7.85 -3.64 12.46
CA ARG A 37 -8.21 -4.14 13.81
C ARG A 37 -7.43 -5.36 14.28
N LYS A 38 -6.83 -6.13 13.36
CA LYS A 38 -6.33 -7.50 13.64
C LYS A 38 -5.14 -7.54 14.61
N ASN A 39 -4.22 -6.57 14.55
CA ASN A 39 -2.97 -6.68 15.29
C ASN A 39 -2.41 -5.32 15.79
N PRO A 40 -3.11 -4.63 16.71
CA PRO A 40 -2.63 -3.36 17.28
C PRO A 40 -1.34 -3.51 18.09
N THR A 41 -1.09 -4.68 18.70
CA THR A 41 0.16 -4.95 19.42
C THR A 41 1.37 -4.93 18.49
N LEU A 42 1.29 -5.58 17.33
CA LEU A 42 2.37 -5.54 16.34
C LEU A 42 2.59 -4.13 15.79
N LEU A 43 1.52 -3.36 15.58
CA LEU A 43 1.62 -1.95 15.18
C LEU A 43 2.48 -1.15 16.17
N MET A 44 2.22 -1.29 17.48
CA MET A 44 3.00 -0.59 18.51
C MET A 44 4.45 -1.08 18.58
N GLN A 45 4.69 -2.39 18.40
CA GLN A 45 6.05 -2.94 18.33
C GLN A 45 6.83 -2.38 17.14
N GLN A 46 6.20 -2.29 15.96
CA GLN A 46 6.78 -1.68 14.78
C GLN A 46 7.08 -0.19 15.04
N ALA A 47 6.11 0.56 15.57
CA ALA A 47 6.28 1.98 15.86
C ALA A 47 7.47 2.23 16.81
N LYS A 48 7.59 1.45 17.88
CA LYS A 48 8.74 1.53 18.80
C LYS A 48 10.06 1.17 18.12
N LYS A 49 10.09 0.09 17.32
CA LYS A 49 11.30 -0.37 16.62
C LYS A 49 11.85 0.68 15.65
N PHE A 50 10.96 1.36 14.93
CA PHE A 50 11.32 2.32 13.88
C PHE A 50 11.28 3.79 14.36
N GLY A 51 11.03 4.03 15.65
CA GLY A 51 10.96 5.39 16.20
C GLY A 51 9.82 6.24 15.61
N VAL A 52 8.70 5.61 15.25
CA VAL A 52 7.57 6.26 14.60
C VAL A 52 6.77 7.05 15.65
N PRO A 53 6.57 8.38 15.46
CA PRO A 53 5.97 9.23 16.49
C PRO A 53 4.44 9.14 16.54
N ILE A 54 3.79 8.61 15.51
CA ILE A 54 2.35 8.56 15.41
C ILE A 54 1.85 7.32 14.67
N VAL A 55 0.80 6.70 15.20
CA VAL A 55 0.14 5.54 14.61
C VAL A 55 -1.37 5.71 14.53
N GLY A 56 -1.99 5.06 13.54
CA GLY A 56 -3.45 4.96 13.37
C GLY A 56 -3.94 3.53 13.46
N THR A 57 -5.02 3.28 14.19
CA THR A 57 -5.59 1.94 14.35
C THR A 57 -7.12 1.95 14.40
N MET A 58 -7.74 0.90 13.87
CA MET A 58 -9.19 0.71 13.94
C MET A 58 -9.65 -0.03 15.22
N ALA A 59 -8.72 -0.38 16.09
CA ALA A 59 -8.96 -1.04 17.37
C ALA A 59 -8.08 -0.42 18.47
N PRO A 60 -8.48 -0.49 19.75
CA PRO A 60 -7.68 0.04 20.84
C PRO A 60 -6.23 -0.47 20.80
N ALA A 61 -5.27 0.43 20.97
CA ALA A 61 -3.85 0.08 21.04
C ALA A 61 -3.27 0.40 22.43
N PRO A 62 -2.27 -0.37 22.91
CA PRO A 62 -1.60 -0.07 24.15
C PRO A 62 -0.93 1.31 24.12
N GLU A 63 -1.19 2.15 25.12
CA GLU A 63 -0.47 3.41 25.27
C GLU A 63 1.04 3.15 25.38
N THR A 64 1.83 3.90 24.61
CA THR A 64 3.29 3.83 24.64
C THR A 64 3.85 5.24 24.67
N ALA A 65 4.68 5.53 25.68
CA ALA A 65 5.27 6.85 25.85
C ALA A 65 5.99 7.32 24.58
N GLY A 66 5.68 8.54 24.13
CA GLY A 66 6.29 9.14 22.94
C GLY A 66 5.64 8.75 21.61
N ILE A 67 4.59 7.92 21.61
CA ILE A 67 3.85 7.55 20.39
C ILE A 67 2.42 8.03 20.51
N LYS A 68 2.00 8.93 19.62
CA LYS A 68 0.60 9.37 19.52
C LYS A 68 -0.22 8.28 18.82
N VAL A 69 -1.37 7.93 19.39
CA VAL A 69 -2.31 6.96 18.80
C VAL A 69 -3.56 7.69 18.31
N ILE A 70 -3.94 7.46 17.06
CA ILE A 70 -5.23 7.86 16.48
C ILE A 70 -6.08 6.60 16.34
N GLU A 71 -7.21 6.56 17.01
CA GLU A 71 -8.14 5.43 16.95
C GLU A 71 -9.38 5.78 16.13
N GLY A 72 -9.93 4.79 15.43
CA GLY A 72 -11.22 4.93 14.74
C GLY A 72 -11.17 4.46 13.28
N ALA A 73 -12.34 4.51 12.64
CA ALA A 73 -12.49 4.07 11.26
C ALA A 73 -11.66 4.91 10.28
N ASP A 74 -11.50 6.20 10.56
CA ASP A 74 -10.78 7.15 9.70
C ASP A 74 -9.30 7.29 10.06
N SER A 75 -8.81 6.55 11.05
CA SER A 75 -7.42 6.63 11.52
C SER A 75 -6.39 6.48 10.40
N SER A 76 -6.60 5.58 9.44
CA SER A 76 -5.70 5.42 8.29
C SER A 76 -5.74 6.62 7.35
N SER A 77 -6.89 7.28 7.19
CA SER A 77 -7.02 8.49 6.38
C SER A 77 -6.32 9.68 7.03
N GLU A 78 -6.40 9.81 8.35
CA GLU A 78 -5.69 10.84 9.10
C GLU A 78 -4.17 10.64 9.04
N ILE A 79 -3.70 9.40 9.21
CA ILE A 79 -2.28 9.07 9.07
C ILE A 79 -1.79 9.32 7.64
N ALA A 80 -2.59 8.98 6.62
CA ALA A 80 -2.25 9.20 5.21
C ALA A 80 -2.10 10.69 4.85
N ALA A 81 -2.79 11.58 5.59
CA ALA A 81 -2.74 13.03 5.38
C ALA A 81 -1.50 13.70 6.00
N ILE A 82 -0.67 12.96 6.74
CA ILE A 82 0.61 13.48 7.25
C ILE A 82 1.51 13.79 6.05
N SER A 83 1.99 15.03 5.98
CA SER A 83 2.92 15.46 4.93
C SER A 83 4.20 14.63 5.00
N CYS A 84 4.52 13.94 3.90
CA CYS A 84 5.70 13.12 3.75
C CYS A 84 6.09 13.00 2.26
N ASP A 85 7.19 12.32 1.95
CA ASP A 85 7.58 12.12 0.55
C ASP A 85 6.69 11.09 -0.14
N ILE A 86 6.38 9.99 0.55
CA ILE A 86 5.65 8.85 -0.02
C ILE A 86 4.74 8.21 1.04
N VAL A 87 3.48 8.01 0.68
CA VAL A 87 2.52 7.16 1.41
C VAL A 87 2.46 5.80 0.69
N LEU A 88 2.88 4.73 1.35
CA LEU A 88 2.64 3.37 0.90
C LEU A 88 1.25 2.91 1.38
N ASN A 89 0.34 2.67 0.44
CA ASN A 89 -0.97 2.11 0.75
C ASN A 89 -0.99 0.60 0.48
N GLY A 90 -0.78 -0.17 1.55
CA GLY A 90 -0.86 -1.63 1.60
C GLY A 90 -2.13 -2.17 2.27
N ILE A 91 -3.17 -1.33 2.42
CA ILE A 91 -4.47 -1.77 2.94
C ILE A 91 -5.15 -2.67 1.89
N THR A 92 -5.84 -3.72 2.32
CA THR A 92 -6.61 -4.61 1.44
C THR A 92 -8.04 -4.11 1.24
N GLY A 93 -8.62 -4.33 0.05
CA GLY A 93 -10.03 -4.02 -0.23
C GLY A 93 -10.33 -2.52 -0.47
N ALA A 94 -11.59 -2.22 -0.79
CA ALA A 94 -12.02 -0.88 -1.19
C ALA A 94 -11.88 0.20 -0.10
N ILE A 95 -11.74 -0.20 1.17
CA ILE A 95 -11.49 0.72 2.29
C ILE A 95 -10.16 1.50 2.14
N GLY A 96 -9.25 1.02 1.28
CA GLY A 96 -8.02 1.73 0.95
C GLY A 96 -8.23 3.02 0.14
N LEU A 97 -9.42 3.23 -0.46
CA LEU A 97 -9.70 4.40 -1.30
C LEU A 97 -9.65 5.71 -0.50
N GLY A 98 -10.29 5.76 0.67
CA GLY A 98 -10.29 6.94 1.53
C GLY A 98 -8.88 7.42 1.87
N PRO A 99 -8.01 6.56 2.41
CA PRO A 99 -6.62 6.90 2.68
C PRO A 99 -5.81 7.29 1.43
N THR A 100 -6.03 6.65 0.28
CA THR A 100 -5.41 7.07 -1.00
C THR A 100 -5.77 8.51 -1.35
N LEU A 101 -7.07 8.86 -1.28
CA LEU A 101 -7.53 10.21 -1.58
C LEU A 101 -6.99 11.22 -0.56
N SER A 102 -6.93 10.87 0.72
CA SER A 102 -6.36 11.73 1.77
C SER A 102 -4.87 12.03 1.55
N ALA A 103 -4.08 11.02 1.19
CA ALA A 103 -2.67 11.19 0.85
C ALA A 103 -2.47 12.13 -0.34
N LEU A 104 -3.22 11.93 -1.43
CA LEU A 104 -3.15 12.79 -2.61
C LEU A 104 -3.60 14.22 -2.30
N LYS A 105 -4.68 14.40 -1.54
CA LYS A 105 -5.13 15.74 -1.12
C LYS A 105 -4.09 16.49 -0.27
N ALA A 106 -3.29 15.77 0.52
CA ALA A 106 -2.16 16.34 1.24
C ALA A 106 -0.94 16.67 0.34
N GLY A 107 -0.99 16.28 -0.94
CA GLY A 107 0.10 16.49 -1.92
C GLY A 107 1.19 15.42 -1.89
N ASN A 108 1.00 14.35 -1.11
CA ASN A 108 1.96 13.27 -1.01
C ASN A 108 1.97 12.43 -2.30
N LYS A 109 3.11 11.78 -2.60
CA LYS A 109 3.12 10.69 -3.58
C LYS A 109 2.50 9.46 -2.94
N VAL A 110 1.75 8.68 -3.72
CA VAL A 110 1.17 7.42 -3.27
C VAL A 110 1.87 6.26 -3.98
N ALA A 111 2.52 5.40 -3.21
CA ALA A 111 2.92 4.07 -3.64
C ALA A 111 1.74 3.12 -3.37
N LEU A 112 1.05 2.71 -4.43
CA LEU A 112 -0.23 2.02 -4.33
C LEU A 112 -0.09 0.51 -4.58
N ALA A 113 -0.23 -0.28 -3.51
CA ALA A 113 -0.39 -1.73 -3.60
C ALA A 113 -1.87 -2.14 -3.66
N ASN A 114 -2.75 -1.34 -3.05
CA ASN A 114 -4.20 -1.54 -3.09
C ASN A 114 -4.79 -1.24 -4.48
N LYS A 115 -5.02 -2.29 -5.28
CA LYS A 115 -5.60 -2.16 -6.63
C LYS A 115 -7.08 -1.78 -6.60
N GLU A 116 -7.78 -2.19 -5.55
CA GLU A 116 -9.22 -1.99 -5.36
C GLU A 116 -9.59 -0.50 -5.29
N SER A 117 -8.70 0.37 -4.78
CA SER A 117 -8.88 1.83 -4.83
C SER A 117 -9.06 2.35 -6.26
N LEU A 118 -8.22 1.88 -7.20
CA LEU A 118 -8.31 2.31 -8.60
C LEU A 118 -9.50 1.68 -9.31
N VAL A 119 -9.87 0.45 -8.95
CA VAL A 119 -11.06 -0.20 -9.52
C VAL A 119 -12.34 0.50 -9.06
N ALA A 120 -12.45 0.86 -7.77
CA ALA A 120 -13.66 1.44 -7.19
C ALA A 120 -13.79 2.96 -7.42
N GLY A 121 -12.67 3.68 -7.45
CA GLY A 121 -12.64 5.15 -7.47
C GLY A 121 -11.61 5.73 -8.42
N GLY A 122 -11.30 5.03 -9.51
CA GLY A 122 -10.24 5.39 -10.46
C GLY A 122 -10.31 6.85 -10.93
N ASP A 123 -11.48 7.32 -11.35
CA ASP A 123 -11.64 8.70 -11.85
C ASP A 123 -11.24 9.75 -10.81
N LEU A 124 -11.63 9.56 -9.55
CA LEU A 124 -11.28 10.47 -8.45
C LEU A 124 -9.78 10.47 -8.15
N VAL A 125 -9.16 9.28 -8.16
CA VAL A 125 -7.72 9.14 -7.92
C VAL A 125 -6.92 9.78 -9.05
N ILE A 126 -7.29 9.48 -10.30
CA ILE A 126 -6.60 9.98 -11.49
C ILE A 126 -6.77 11.49 -11.65
N GLU A 127 -7.94 12.04 -11.34
CA GLU A 127 -8.17 13.49 -11.33
C GLU A 127 -7.19 14.20 -10.38
N LEU A 128 -7.11 13.76 -9.12
CA LEU A 128 -6.19 14.34 -8.13
C LEU A 128 -4.72 14.19 -8.55
N VAL A 129 -4.33 13.02 -9.04
CA VAL A 129 -2.96 12.77 -9.53
C VAL A 129 -2.60 13.70 -10.67
N ASN A 130 -3.52 13.90 -11.64
CA ASN A 130 -3.29 14.82 -12.75
C ASN A 130 -3.15 16.27 -12.27
N GLN A 131 -3.99 16.71 -11.34
CA GLN A 131 -3.88 18.05 -10.74
C GLN A 131 -2.54 18.25 -10.04
N LEU A 132 -2.09 17.28 -9.24
CA LEU A 132 -0.80 17.32 -8.55
C LEU A 132 0.38 17.30 -9.51
N ASN A 133 0.35 16.43 -10.52
CA ASN A 133 1.41 16.34 -11.53
C ASN A 133 1.49 17.65 -12.33
N ALA A 134 0.37 18.30 -12.65
CA ALA A 134 0.36 19.58 -13.34
C ALA A 134 0.91 20.72 -12.46
N LYS A 135 0.61 20.70 -11.16
CA LYS A 135 1.02 21.75 -10.22
C LYS A 135 2.47 21.63 -9.75
N ASN A 136 2.90 20.41 -9.44
CA ASN A 136 4.16 20.13 -8.74
C ASN A 136 5.17 19.35 -9.61
N GLY A 137 4.75 18.86 -10.78
CA GLY A 137 5.55 17.96 -11.61
C GLY A 137 5.68 16.55 -11.03
N GLY A 138 6.39 15.68 -11.76
CA GLY A 138 6.68 14.31 -11.33
C GLY A 138 5.50 13.34 -11.41
N ASN A 139 5.67 12.16 -10.81
CA ASN A 139 4.65 11.13 -10.74
C ASN A 139 4.17 10.96 -9.29
N HIS A 140 2.92 11.35 -9.02
CA HIS A 140 2.29 11.22 -7.69
C HIS A 140 1.63 9.86 -7.45
N LEU A 141 1.61 8.95 -8.45
CA LEU A 141 1.09 7.59 -8.29
C LEU A 141 2.09 6.55 -8.78
N LEU A 142 2.65 5.79 -7.84
CA LEU A 142 3.63 4.76 -8.10
C LEU A 142 2.98 3.38 -7.91
N PRO A 143 2.97 2.51 -8.93
CA PRO A 143 2.40 1.17 -8.80
C PRO A 143 3.33 0.28 -7.97
N VAL A 144 2.76 -0.41 -6.97
CA VAL A 144 3.47 -1.42 -6.17
C VAL A 144 3.07 -2.84 -6.58
N ASP A 145 1.86 -3.03 -7.10
CA ASP A 145 1.41 -4.31 -7.65
C ASP A 145 2.38 -4.81 -8.73
N SER A 146 2.77 -6.09 -8.67
CA SER A 146 3.97 -6.63 -9.34
C SER A 146 4.00 -6.37 -10.84
N GLU A 147 2.90 -6.67 -11.51
CA GLU A 147 2.78 -6.55 -12.97
C GLU A 147 2.78 -5.08 -13.38
N HIS A 148 2.07 -4.23 -12.63
CA HIS A 148 1.98 -2.80 -12.89
C HIS A 148 3.33 -2.11 -12.64
N SER A 149 4.06 -2.53 -11.61
CA SER A 149 5.42 -2.10 -11.31
C SER A 149 6.41 -2.52 -12.41
N ALA A 150 6.30 -3.76 -12.90
CA ALA A 150 7.11 -4.24 -14.02
C ALA A 150 6.84 -3.44 -15.31
N ILE A 151 5.57 -3.20 -15.63
CA ILE A 151 5.17 -2.35 -16.76
C ILE A 151 5.70 -0.92 -16.58
N PHE A 152 5.55 -0.33 -15.40
CA PHE A 152 6.03 1.01 -15.10
C PHE A 152 7.55 1.13 -15.31
N GLN A 153 8.32 0.16 -14.80
CA GLN A 153 9.77 0.13 -14.99
C GLN A 153 10.16 -0.02 -16.47
N ALA A 154 9.46 -0.89 -17.22
CA ALA A 154 9.69 -1.03 -18.66
C ALA A 154 9.40 0.27 -19.43
N MET A 155 8.36 1.00 -19.03
CA MET A 155 8.01 2.29 -19.64
C MET A 155 9.07 3.39 -19.41
N LEU A 156 9.96 3.24 -18.41
CA LEU A 156 11.06 4.20 -18.20
C LEU A 156 12.14 4.12 -19.29
N ALA A 157 12.17 3.05 -20.10
CA ALA A 157 13.15 2.89 -21.16
C ALA A 157 12.86 3.74 -22.42
N GLY A 158 11.69 4.36 -22.52
CA GLY A 158 11.26 5.08 -23.71
C GLY A 158 10.15 6.09 -23.44
N LYS A 159 9.40 6.42 -24.50
CA LYS A 159 8.28 7.36 -24.46
C LYS A 159 6.94 6.64 -24.54
N LYS A 160 5.89 7.29 -24.04
CA LYS A 160 4.54 6.73 -24.00
C LYS A 160 3.98 6.39 -25.40
N ASP A 161 4.30 7.22 -26.40
CA ASP A 161 3.88 7.05 -27.79
C ASP A 161 4.61 5.92 -28.53
N GLU A 162 5.69 5.39 -27.98
CA GLU A 162 6.40 4.21 -28.51
C GLU A 162 5.72 2.88 -28.10
N ILE A 163 4.76 2.93 -27.17
CA ILE A 163 4.12 1.75 -26.61
C ILE A 163 3.06 1.21 -27.58
N LYS A 164 3.34 0.06 -28.21
CA LYS A 164 2.41 -0.64 -29.10
C LYS A 164 1.45 -1.58 -28.37
N LYS A 165 1.91 -2.26 -27.31
CA LYS A 165 1.16 -3.30 -26.60
C LYS A 165 1.66 -3.43 -25.17
N VAL A 166 0.74 -3.66 -24.23
CA VAL A 166 1.03 -4.09 -22.85
C VAL A 166 0.71 -5.58 -22.72
N ILE A 167 1.62 -6.34 -22.11
CA ILE A 167 1.41 -7.77 -21.80
C ILE A 167 1.27 -7.88 -20.29
N LEU A 168 0.06 -8.23 -19.84
CA LEU A 168 -0.22 -8.50 -18.44
C LEU A 168 -0.09 -10.00 -18.19
N THR A 169 0.87 -10.38 -17.33
CA THR A 169 1.10 -11.78 -16.96
C THR A 169 0.22 -12.19 -15.78
N ALA A 170 -0.06 -13.49 -15.66
CA ALA A 170 -0.72 -14.06 -14.50
C ALA A 170 -0.14 -15.46 -14.23
N SER A 171 -0.10 -15.88 -12.96
CA SER A 171 0.36 -17.23 -12.59
C SER A 171 -0.60 -18.34 -13.08
N GLY A 172 -1.89 -18.01 -13.14
CA GLY A 172 -3.00 -18.94 -13.33
C GLY A 172 -3.57 -19.50 -12.01
N GLY A 173 -2.92 -19.25 -10.88
CA GLY A 173 -3.37 -19.67 -9.54
C GLY A 173 -3.30 -21.19 -9.31
N PRO A 174 -3.79 -21.67 -8.15
CA PRO A 174 -3.75 -23.09 -7.79
C PRO A 174 -4.59 -24.00 -8.70
N PHE A 175 -5.53 -23.42 -9.45
CA PHE A 175 -6.49 -24.16 -10.27
C PHE A 175 -6.25 -24.04 -11.77
N ARG A 176 -5.08 -23.53 -12.20
CA ARG A 176 -4.72 -23.35 -13.61
C ARG A 176 -4.98 -24.58 -14.48
N GLU A 177 -4.64 -25.76 -13.97
CA GLU A 177 -4.74 -27.03 -14.69
C GLU A 177 -5.99 -27.84 -14.28
N GLN A 178 -6.89 -27.28 -13.45
CA GLN A 178 -8.12 -27.95 -13.02
C GLN A 178 -9.28 -27.67 -13.98
N SER A 179 -9.90 -28.73 -14.47
CA SER A 179 -11.05 -28.63 -15.38
C SER A 179 -12.40 -28.55 -14.68
N ASN A 180 -12.51 -29.05 -13.44
CA ASN A 180 -13.72 -29.01 -12.62
C ASN A 180 -13.44 -28.24 -11.32
N LEU A 181 -14.25 -27.20 -11.07
CA LEU A 181 -14.13 -26.33 -9.91
C LEU A 181 -15.29 -26.49 -8.90
N ASP A 182 -16.23 -27.41 -9.14
CA ASP A 182 -17.48 -27.52 -8.35
C ASP A 182 -17.25 -27.90 -6.89
N SER A 183 -16.14 -28.58 -6.58
CA SER A 183 -15.82 -29.10 -5.25
C SER A 183 -14.57 -28.48 -4.61
N VAL A 184 -14.04 -27.38 -5.18
CA VAL A 184 -12.86 -26.72 -4.62
C VAL A 184 -13.17 -26.07 -3.27
N THR A 185 -12.20 -26.12 -2.38
CA THR A 185 -12.30 -25.60 -1.02
C THR A 185 -11.48 -24.32 -0.84
N VAL A 186 -11.83 -23.52 0.15
CA VAL A 186 -11.05 -22.32 0.53
C VAL A 186 -9.59 -22.69 0.83
N ALA A 187 -9.36 -23.78 1.54
CA ALA A 187 -8.01 -24.25 1.85
C ALA A 187 -7.18 -24.55 0.58
N GLN A 188 -7.79 -25.12 -0.45
CA GLN A 188 -7.12 -25.33 -1.74
C GLN A 188 -6.86 -24.00 -2.47
N ALA A 189 -7.79 -23.05 -2.41
CA ALA A 189 -7.62 -21.74 -3.03
C ALA A 189 -6.49 -20.92 -2.39
N LEU A 190 -6.29 -21.06 -1.07
CA LEU A 190 -5.22 -20.39 -0.32
C LEU A 190 -3.84 -21.05 -0.49
N SER A 191 -3.76 -22.24 -1.09
CA SER A 191 -2.52 -22.96 -1.33
C SER A 191 -1.89 -22.56 -2.68
N HIS A 192 -1.48 -21.30 -2.82
CA HIS A 192 -0.92 -20.81 -4.08
C HIS A 192 0.48 -21.42 -4.34
N PRO A 193 0.79 -21.91 -5.56
CA PRO A 193 2.04 -22.62 -5.86
C PRO A 193 3.32 -21.77 -5.85
N THR A 194 3.25 -20.48 -5.48
CA THR A 194 4.36 -19.54 -5.71
C THR A 194 4.41 -18.45 -4.65
N TRP A 195 3.24 -17.92 -4.26
CA TRP A 195 3.15 -16.75 -3.40
C TRP A 195 2.45 -17.08 -2.09
N ASN A 196 3.00 -16.59 -0.97
CA ASN A 196 2.29 -16.58 0.30
C ASN A 196 1.61 -15.22 0.47
N MET A 197 0.32 -15.15 0.15
CA MET A 197 -0.48 -13.91 0.17
C MET A 197 -1.50 -13.94 1.30
N GLY A 198 -1.95 -12.75 1.74
CA GLY A 198 -2.98 -12.65 2.77
C GLY A 198 -4.34 -13.14 2.27
N GLU A 199 -5.16 -13.65 3.19
CA GLU A 199 -6.58 -13.93 2.95
C GLU A 199 -7.34 -12.62 2.70
N VAL A 200 -8.17 -12.60 1.65
CA VAL A 200 -9.03 -11.46 1.26
C VAL A 200 -10.48 -11.89 1.28
#